data_AF-A0A9P7X644-F1
#
_entry.id   AF-A0A9P7X644-F1
#
_cell.length_a   1.000
_cell.length_b   1.000
_cell.length_c   1.000
_cell.angle_alpha   90.00
_cell.angle_beta   90.00
_cell.angle_gamma   90.00
#
_symmetry.space_group_name_H-M   'P 1'
#
loop_
_entity.id
_entity.type
_entity.pdbx_description
1 polymer ?
#
loop_
_entity_poly.entity_id
_entity_poly.type
_entity_poly.pdbx_seq_one_letter_code
_entity_poly.pdbx_strand_id
1 'polypeptide(L)'
;MSTITVTATPTRLRVSKSPPPPKVSSQGSKVERYVVPNLTINEILDVVPPHCFERSFIRSSRYIFQDVAIFAALLWIAHTCIPMINPSIIYLPHTSLYTAAHVLGWTAYAFAAGLVGMGWFVVGHECGHGAFSPNQTFNDIFGFVIHSS
;
A
#
# COMPACT_ATOMS: atom_id res chain seq x y z
N MET A 1 3.54 -30.92 -20.40
CA MET A 1 4.21 -29.89 -19.60
C MET A 1 4.97 -29.01 -20.56
N SER A 2 4.42 -27.85 -20.92
CA SER A 2 5.02 -26.95 -21.91
C SER A 2 5.71 -25.80 -21.17
N THR A 3 7.03 -25.80 -21.22
CA THR A 3 7.88 -24.76 -20.66
C THR A 3 7.82 -23.53 -21.56
N ILE A 4 7.28 -22.41 -21.06
CA ILE A 4 7.32 -21.11 -21.74
C ILE A 4 8.62 -20.42 -21.34
N THR A 5 9.60 -20.40 -22.24
CA THR A 5 10.82 -19.61 -22.10
C THR A 5 10.54 -18.18 -22.55
N VAL A 6 10.39 -17.25 -21.61
CA VAL A 6 10.30 -15.81 -21.90
C VAL A 6 11.72 -15.26 -22.02
N THR A 7 12.20 -15.12 -23.26
CA THR A 7 13.45 -14.41 -23.55
C THR A 7 13.18 -12.91 -23.49
N ALA A 8 13.50 -12.27 -22.36
CA ALA A 8 13.49 -10.83 -22.24
C ALA A 8 14.68 -10.24 -23.01
N THR A 9 14.43 -9.68 -24.19
CA THR A 9 15.40 -8.88 -24.93
C THR A 9 15.62 -7.55 -24.20
N PRO A 10 16.84 -7.21 -23.76
CA PRO A 10 17.10 -5.90 -23.17
C PRO A 10 17.13 -4.86 -24.30
N THR A 11 16.02 -4.15 -24.50
CA THR A 11 15.99 -2.96 -25.36
C THR A 11 16.86 -1.90 -24.70
N ARG A 12 18.09 -1.76 -25.20
CA ARG A 12 19.04 -0.73 -24.76
C ARG A 12 18.43 0.64 -25.06
N LEU A 13 18.09 1.41 -24.03
CA LEU A 13 17.69 2.81 -24.17
C LEU A 13 18.81 3.54 -24.94
N ARG A 14 18.48 4.09 -26.12
CA ARG A 14 19.39 4.92 -26.90
C ARG A 14 19.41 6.31 -26.25
N VAL A 15 20.24 6.47 -25.22
CA VAL A 15 20.51 7.76 -24.59
C VAL A 15 20.94 8.76 -25.67
N SER A 16 20.09 9.75 -25.95
CA SER A 16 20.48 10.91 -26.74
C SER A 16 21.66 11.60 -26.04
N LYS A 17 22.77 11.76 -26.74
CA LYS A 17 23.99 12.37 -26.18
C LYS A 17 23.68 13.81 -25.76
N SER A 18 23.77 14.10 -24.47
CA SER A 18 23.71 15.46 -23.94
C SER A 18 24.95 16.28 -24.37
N PRO A 19 24.86 17.62 -24.51
CA PRO A 19 26.00 18.48 -24.78
C PRO A 19 27.08 18.37 -23.68
N PRO A 20 28.37 18.63 -24.01
CA PRO A 20 29.45 18.49 -23.03
C PRO A 20 29.32 19.53 -21.90
N PRO A 21 29.51 19.12 -20.63
CA PRO A 21 29.48 20.04 -19.49
C PRO A 21 30.72 20.97 -19.47
N PRO A 22 30.59 22.20 -18.94
CA PRO A 22 31.70 23.12 -18.79
C PRO A 22 32.76 22.58 -17.81
N LYS A 23 34.04 22.78 -18.13
CA LYS A 23 35.19 22.26 -17.37
C LYS A 23 35.36 23.01 -16.05
N VAL A 24 35.26 22.30 -14.91
CA VAL A 24 35.60 22.81 -13.58
C VAL A 24 36.84 22.07 -13.06
N SER A 25 37.89 22.83 -12.72
CA SER A 25 39.16 22.37 -12.12
C SER A 25 38.96 21.98 -10.64
N SER A 26 39.52 20.84 -10.23
CA SER A 26 39.31 20.25 -8.90
C SER A 26 40.43 20.55 -7.90
N GLN A 27 40.08 20.82 -6.65
CA GLN A 27 40.82 20.32 -5.48
C GLN A 27 39.84 19.99 -4.34
N GLY A 28 40.02 18.82 -3.70
CA GLY A 28 39.17 18.29 -2.63
C GLY A 28 38.24 17.17 -3.12
N SER A 29 38.33 15.99 -2.48
CA SER A 29 37.61 14.72 -2.75
C SER A 29 36.47 14.83 -3.79
N LYS A 30 36.76 14.41 -5.03
CA LYS A 30 35.86 14.57 -6.17
C LYS A 30 34.70 13.57 -6.06
N VAL A 31 33.63 13.94 -5.35
CA VAL A 31 32.34 13.26 -5.48
C VAL A 31 31.95 13.38 -6.95
N GLU A 32 31.92 12.26 -7.67
CA GLU A 32 31.53 12.22 -9.07
C GLU A 32 30.08 12.71 -9.15
N ARG A 33 29.86 13.89 -9.77
CA ARG A 33 28.54 14.51 -9.83
C ARG A 33 27.69 13.70 -10.79
N TYR A 34 26.73 12.94 -10.26
CA TYR A 34 25.75 12.23 -11.07
C TYR A 34 24.94 13.24 -11.90
N VAL A 35 25.10 13.20 -13.22
CA VAL A 35 24.30 13.99 -14.14
C VAL A 35 23.00 13.23 -14.37
N VAL A 36 21.89 13.75 -13.82
CA VAL A 36 20.57 13.16 -14.04
C VAL A 36 20.24 13.25 -15.54
N PRO A 37 20.00 12.12 -16.22
CA PRO A 37 19.59 12.15 -17.62
C PRO A 37 18.23 12.85 -17.76
N ASN A 38 18.06 13.67 -18.81
CA ASN A 38 16.75 14.23 -19.15
C ASN A 38 15.90 13.14 -19.80
N LEU A 39 15.16 12.39 -18.98
CA LEU A 39 14.21 11.37 -19.42
C LEU A 39 12.83 11.99 -19.55
N THR A 40 12.12 11.65 -20.62
CA THR A 40 10.70 11.97 -20.78
C THR A 40 9.82 10.96 -20.05
N ILE A 41 8.61 11.35 -19.66
CA ILE A 41 7.66 10.44 -18.98
C ILE A 41 7.36 9.21 -19.85
N ASN A 42 7.22 9.39 -21.16
CA ASN A 42 6.95 8.29 -22.09
C ASN A 42 8.10 7.28 -22.14
N GLU A 43 9.36 7.74 -22.17
CA GLU A 43 10.52 6.85 -22.12
C GLU A 43 10.57 6.00 -20.85
N ILE A 44 10.04 6.52 -19.74
CA ILE A 44 9.94 5.77 -18.47
C ILE A 44 8.80 4.76 -18.54
N LEU A 45 7.62 5.16 -19.03
CA LEU A 45 6.44 4.29 -19.14
C LEU A 45 6.64 3.16 -20.14
N ASP A 46 7.37 3.39 -21.24
CA ASP A 46 7.65 2.39 -22.28
C ASP A 46 8.50 1.21 -21.75
N VAL A 47 9.24 1.40 -20.66
CA VAL A 47 10.01 0.34 -20.00
C VAL A 47 9.13 -0.55 -19.11
N VAL A 48 7.96 -0.05 -18.68
CA VAL A 48 7.05 -0.78 -17.81
C VAL A 48 6.25 -1.80 -18.66
N PRO A 49 6.25 -3.10 -18.31
CA PRO A 49 5.50 -4.10 -19.06
C PRO A 49 3.99 -3.77 -19.17
N PRO A 50 3.33 -4.08 -20.30
CA PRO A 50 1.94 -3.70 -20.52
C PRO A 50 0.96 -4.33 -19.52
N HIS A 51 1.25 -5.55 -19.05
CA HIS A 51 0.43 -6.23 -18.05
C HIS A 51 0.42 -5.51 -16.68
N CYS A 52 1.37 -4.61 -16.40
CA CYS A 52 1.37 -3.79 -15.19
C CYS A 52 0.27 -2.70 -15.23
N PHE A 53 -0.23 -2.37 -16.42
CA PHE A 53 -1.32 -1.40 -16.59
C PHE A 53 -2.71 -2.07 -16.61
N GLU A 54 -2.78 -3.40 -16.53
CA GLU A 54 -4.04 -4.13 -16.47
C GLU A 54 -4.67 -4.08 -15.09
N ARG A 55 -5.80 -3.37 -14.99
CA ARG A 55 -6.58 -3.25 -13.76
C ARG A 55 -7.58 -4.39 -13.70
N SER A 56 -7.69 -5.04 -12.54
CA SER A 56 -8.60 -6.17 -12.35
C SER A 56 -9.58 -5.88 -11.23
N PHE A 57 -10.84 -5.57 -11.60
CA PHE A 57 -11.92 -5.33 -10.64
C PHE A 57 -12.09 -6.49 -9.65
N ILE A 58 -12.09 -7.74 -10.13
CA ILE A 58 -12.28 -8.93 -9.28
C ILE A 58 -11.17 -9.03 -8.23
N ARG A 59 -9.91 -8.80 -8.64
CA ARG A 59 -8.76 -8.83 -7.73
C ARG A 59 -8.87 -7.71 -6.71
N SER A 60 -9.19 -6.49 -7.14
CA SER A 60 -9.33 -5.33 -6.26
C SER A 60 -10.48 -5.51 -5.26
N SER A 61 -11.66 -5.96 -5.73
CA SER A 61 -12.82 -6.24 -4.87
C SER A 61 -12.54 -7.33 -3.84
N ARG A 62 -11.78 -8.39 -4.19
CA ARG A 62 -11.39 -9.42 -3.23
C ARG A 62 -10.62 -8.81 -2.03
N TYR A 63 -9.70 -7.87 -2.27
CA TYR A 63 -8.96 -7.22 -1.19
C TYR A 63 -9.89 -6.42 -0.28
N ILE A 64 -10.85 -5.69 -0.84
CA ILE A 64 -11.87 -4.99 -0.04
C ILE A 64 -12.63 -5.98 0.87
N PHE A 65 -13.14 -7.08 0.31
CA PHE A 65 -13.88 -8.06 1.12
C PHE A 65 -13.00 -8.73 2.19
N GLN A 66 -11.73 -8.95 1.87
CA GLN A 66 -10.76 -9.45 2.84
C GLN A 66 -10.53 -8.44 3.98
N ASP A 67 -10.39 -7.15 3.66
CA ASP A 67 -10.21 -6.09 4.65
C ASP A 67 -11.45 -5.95 5.55
N VAL A 68 -12.66 -6.01 4.97
CA VAL A 68 -13.94 -6.07 5.72
C VAL A 68 -13.93 -7.23 6.70
N ALA A 69 -13.56 -8.43 6.24
CA ALA A 69 -13.54 -9.62 7.07
C ALA A 69 -12.52 -9.53 8.20
N ILE A 70 -11.32 -9.00 7.92
CA ILE A 70 -10.28 -8.78 8.94
C ILE A 70 -10.75 -7.75 9.96
N PHE A 71 -11.33 -6.64 9.52
CA PHE A 71 -11.85 -5.61 10.41
C PHE A 71 -12.96 -6.15 11.33
N ALA A 72 -13.91 -6.89 10.76
CA ALA A 72 -14.98 -7.54 11.52
C ALA A 72 -14.43 -8.57 12.52
N ALA A 73 -13.42 -9.35 12.14
CA ALA A 73 -12.76 -10.30 13.03
C ALA A 73 -12.03 -9.59 14.18
N LEU A 74 -11.28 -8.52 13.90
CA LEU A 74 -10.61 -7.71 14.93
C LEU A 74 -11.61 -7.11 15.91
N LEU A 75 -12.72 -6.56 15.40
CA LEU A 75 -13.79 -6.02 16.24
C LEU A 75 -14.40 -7.11 17.12
N TRP A 76 -14.73 -8.27 16.54
CA TRP A 76 -15.31 -9.39 17.27
C TRP A 76 -14.37 -9.92 18.35
N ILE A 77 -13.08 -10.09 18.05
CA ILE A 77 -12.05 -10.50 19.02
C ILE A 77 -11.95 -9.45 20.13
N ALA A 78 -11.85 -8.17 19.81
CA ALA A 78 -11.77 -7.11 20.81
C ALA A 78 -13.00 -7.11 21.74
N HIS A 79 -14.20 -7.22 21.16
CA HIS A 79 -15.46 -7.21 21.90
C HIS A 79 -15.67 -8.45 22.78
N THR A 80 -15.09 -9.59 22.42
CA THR A 80 -15.24 -10.84 23.18
C THR A 80 -14.11 -11.05 24.17
N CYS A 81 -12.86 -10.82 23.77
CA CYS A 81 -11.69 -11.11 24.60
C CYS A 81 -11.38 -10.01 25.62
N ILE A 82 -11.53 -8.72 25.29
CA ILE A 82 -11.18 -7.64 26.24
C ILE A 82 -12.07 -7.70 27.50
N PRO A 83 -13.40 -7.90 27.41
CA PRO A 83 -14.25 -8.05 28.60
C PRO A 83 -13.97 -9.30 29.44
N MET A 84 -13.27 -10.30 28.90
CA MET A 84 -12.84 -11.47 29.67
C MET A 84 -11.73 -11.16 30.67
N ILE A 85 -11.09 -9.99 30.57
CA ILE A 85 -10.10 -9.49 31.53
C ILE A 85 -10.83 -8.99 32.78
N ASN A 86 -11.49 -9.89 33.50
CA ASN A 86 -12.20 -9.58 34.73
C ASN A 86 -11.75 -10.50 35.87
N PRO A 87 -11.94 -10.08 37.14
CA PRO A 87 -11.49 -10.87 38.29
C PRO A 87 -12.16 -12.26 38.41
N SER A 88 -13.32 -12.45 37.79
CA SER A 88 -14.05 -13.71 37.78
C SER A 88 -13.45 -14.77 36.85
N ILE A 89 -12.68 -14.35 35.84
CA ILE A 89 -12.06 -15.24 34.84
C ILE A 89 -10.54 -15.27 34.99
N ILE A 90 -9.91 -14.11 35.21
CA ILE A 90 -8.46 -13.97 35.31
C ILE A 90 -8.11 -13.26 36.61
N TYR A 91 -7.29 -13.89 37.45
CA TYR A 91 -6.78 -13.29 38.68
C TYR A 91 -5.53 -12.45 38.41
N LEU A 92 -5.58 -11.14 38.71
CA LEU A 92 -4.43 -10.25 38.75
C LEU A 92 -4.24 -9.68 40.16
N PRO A 93 -3.00 -9.54 40.64
CA PRO A 93 -2.70 -9.18 42.04
C PRO A 93 -3.08 -7.74 42.41
N HIS A 94 -3.15 -6.82 41.45
CA HIS A 94 -3.47 -5.40 41.68
C HIS A 94 -4.55 -4.90 40.72
N THR A 95 -5.49 -4.10 41.22
CA THR A 95 -6.58 -3.50 40.43
C THR A 95 -6.07 -2.66 39.25
N SER A 96 -4.95 -1.97 39.41
CA SER A 96 -4.34 -1.15 38.35
C SER A 96 -3.94 -1.97 37.12
N LEU A 97 -3.62 -3.25 37.29
CA LEU A 97 -3.25 -4.13 36.18
C LEU A 97 -4.45 -4.47 35.29
N TYR A 98 -5.66 -4.57 35.85
CA TYR A 98 -6.87 -4.73 35.04
C TYR A 98 -7.09 -3.51 34.15
N THR A 99 -6.98 -2.29 34.70
CA THR A 99 -7.11 -1.06 33.92
C THR A 99 -6.04 -0.99 32.84
N ALA A 100 -4.78 -1.26 33.18
CA ALA A 100 -3.68 -1.27 32.21
C ALA A 100 -3.92 -2.28 31.08
N ALA A 101 -4.37 -3.51 31.41
CA ALA A 101 -4.64 -4.54 30.43
C ALA A 101 -5.80 -4.16 29.48
N HIS A 102 -6.86 -3.52 29.97
CA HIS A 102 -7.93 -3.01 29.12
C HIS A 102 -7.45 -1.89 28.20
N VAL A 103 -6.70 -0.93 28.73
CA VAL A 103 -6.13 0.17 27.94
C VAL A 103 -5.26 -0.40 26.83
N LEU A 104 -4.34 -1.31 27.16
CA LEU A 104 -3.47 -1.96 26.18
C LEU A 104 -4.27 -2.76 25.14
N GLY A 105 -5.28 -3.51 25.57
CA GLY A 105 -6.15 -4.28 24.67
C GLY A 105 -6.89 -3.39 23.67
N TRP A 106 -7.53 -2.32 24.16
CA TRP A 106 -8.24 -1.37 23.29
C TRP A 106 -7.29 -0.56 22.40
N THR A 107 -6.12 -0.17 22.89
CA THR A 107 -5.09 0.51 22.07
C THR A 107 -4.53 -0.41 21.00
N ALA A 108 -4.25 -1.68 21.31
CA ALA A 108 -3.78 -2.66 20.33
C ALA A 108 -4.85 -2.91 19.26
N TYR A 109 -6.12 -3.04 19.66
CA TYR A 109 -7.25 -3.11 18.73
C TYR A 109 -7.33 -1.86 17.85
N ALA A 110 -7.32 -0.66 18.44
CA ALA A 110 -7.44 0.59 17.69
C ALA A 110 -6.29 0.76 16.69
N PHE A 111 -5.07 0.39 17.08
CA PHE A 111 -3.92 0.39 16.18
C PHE A 111 -4.10 -0.59 15.02
N ALA A 112 -4.43 -1.85 15.30
CA ALA A 112 -4.62 -2.87 14.27
C ALA A 112 -5.79 -2.56 13.33
N ALA A 113 -6.94 -2.15 13.89
CA ALA A 113 -8.11 -1.73 13.13
C ALA A 113 -7.82 -0.47 12.30
N GLY A 114 -7.03 0.46 12.84
CA GLY A 114 -6.56 1.65 12.13
C GLY A 114 -5.68 1.33 10.91
N LEU A 115 -4.82 0.30 11.00
CA LEU A 115 -4.03 -0.15 9.85
C LEU A 115 -4.91 -0.67 8.70
N VAL A 116 -5.96 -1.43 9.03
CA VAL A 116 -6.94 -1.91 8.05
C VAL A 116 -7.75 -0.74 7.48
N GLY A 117 -8.19 0.18 8.35
CA GLY A 117 -8.91 1.39 7.94
C GLY A 117 -8.08 2.29 7.01
N MET A 118 -6.78 2.40 7.24
CA MET A 118 -5.87 3.10 6.34
C MET A 118 -5.80 2.42 4.96
N GLY A 119 -5.72 1.08 4.92
CA GLY A 119 -5.78 0.33 3.66
C GLY A 119 -7.07 0.61 2.88
N TRP A 120 -8.20 0.62 3.58
CA TRP A 120 -9.50 0.93 2.99
C TRP A 120 -9.55 2.37 2.43
N PHE A 121 -9.03 3.34 3.17
CA PHE A 121 -8.90 4.73 2.69
C PHE A 121 -8.05 4.82 1.42
N VAL A 122 -6.89 4.14 1.38
CA VAL A 122 -6.03 4.14 0.18
C VAL A 122 -6.80 3.59 -1.02
N VAL A 123 -7.52 2.47 -0.86
CA VAL A 123 -8.32 1.91 -1.97
C VAL A 123 -9.35 2.92 -2.48
N GLY A 124 -10.04 3.62 -1.58
CA GLY A 124 -10.93 4.71 -1.96
C GLY A 124 -10.21 5.80 -2.76
N HIS A 125 -9.04 6.26 -2.30
CA HIS A 125 -8.25 7.28 -2.98
C HIS A 125 -7.83 6.83 -4.40
N GLU A 126 -7.43 5.56 -4.53
CA GLU A 126 -7.04 4.95 -5.81
C GLU A 126 -8.23 4.77 -6.77
N CYS A 127 -9.46 4.63 -6.26
CA CYS A 127 -10.66 4.74 -7.09
C CYS A 127 -10.74 6.12 -7.76
N GLY A 128 -10.38 7.20 -7.06
CA GLY A 128 -10.33 8.56 -7.62
C GLY A 128 -9.34 8.73 -8.79
N HIS A 129 -8.27 7.94 -8.81
CA HIS A 129 -7.28 7.89 -9.90
C HIS A 129 -7.63 6.86 -10.99
N GLY A 130 -8.76 6.16 -10.84
CA GLY A 130 -9.22 5.15 -11.78
C GLY A 130 -8.41 3.85 -11.78
N ALA A 131 -7.64 3.59 -10.72
CA ALA A 131 -6.77 2.41 -10.62
C ALA A 131 -7.50 1.12 -10.20
N PHE A 132 -8.68 1.25 -9.59
CA PHE A 132 -9.43 0.12 -9.02
C PHE A 132 -10.04 -0.82 -10.07
N SER A 133 -10.62 -0.25 -11.14
CA SER A 133 -11.30 -0.96 -12.23
C SER A 133 -11.00 -0.30 -13.59
N PRO A 134 -11.01 -1.07 -14.71
CA PRO A 134 -10.96 -0.49 -16.06
C PRO A 134 -12.15 0.44 -16.39
N ASN A 135 -13.28 0.31 -15.68
CA ASN A 135 -14.47 1.12 -15.91
C ASN A 135 -14.62 2.17 -14.80
N GLN A 136 -14.66 3.44 -15.21
CA GLN A 136 -14.74 4.59 -14.32
C GLN A 136 -16.00 4.61 -13.45
N THR A 137 -17.15 4.13 -13.95
CA THR A 137 -18.38 4.11 -13.17
C THR A 137 -18.25 3.26 -11.89
N PHE A 138 -17.55 2.12 -11.97
CA PHE A 138 -17.28 1.32 -10.76
C PHE A 138 -16.32 2.04 -9.82
N ASN A 139 -15.32 2.74 -10.35
CA ASN A 139 -14.41 3.53 -9.53
C ASN A 139 -15.18 4.64 -8.79
N ASP A 140 -16.10 5.33 -9.45
CA ASP A 140 -16.88 6.42 -8.84
C ASP A 140 -17.83 5.88 -7.75
N ILE A 141 -18.53 4.76 -8.00
CA ILE A 141 -19.44 4.15 -7.02
C ILE A 141 -18.67 3.69 -5.78
N PHE A 142 -17.60 2.91 -5.96
CA PHE A 142 -16.83 2.39 -4.83
C PHE A 142 -16.08 3.51 -4.11
N GLY A 143 -15.48 4.45 -4.84
CA GLY A 143 -14.83 5.62 -4.26
C GLY A 143 -15.79 6.46 -3.40
N PHE A 144 -17.03 6.66 -3.88
CA PHE A 144 -18.07 7.35 -3.13
C PHE A 144 -18.49 6.58 -1.88
N VAL A 145 -18.83 5.29 -2.00
CA VAL A 145 -19.25 4.46 -0.86
C VAL A 145 -18.19 4.42 0.23
N ILE A 146 -16.92 4.28 -0.16
CA ILE A 146 -15.80 4.20 0.78
C ILE A 146 -15.58 5.52 1.54
N HIS A 147 -15.67 6.66 0.85
CA HIS A 147 -15.38 7.96 1.45
C HIS A 147 -16.58 8.69 2.05
N SER A 148 -17.80 8.18 1.88
CA SER A 148 -19.01 8.79 2.45
C SER A 148 -19.30 8.35 3.89
N SER A 149 -18.37 7.60 4.50
CA SER A 149 -18.48 7.02 5.85
C SER A 149 -17.96 7.96 6.93
#